data_AF-A0A2N0M8U8-F1
#
_entry.id   AF-A0A2N0M8U8-F1
#
_cell.length_a   1.000
_cell.length_b   1.000
_cell.length_c   1.000
_cell.angle_alpha   90.00
_cell.angle_beta   90.00
_cell.angle_gamma   90.00
#
_symmetry.space_group_name_H-M   'P 1'
#
loop_
_entity.id
_entity.type
_entity.pdbx_description
1 polymer ?
#
loop_
_entity_poly.entity_id
_entity_poly.type
_entity_poly.pdbx_seq_one_letter_code
_entity_poly.pdbx_strand_id
1 'polypeptide(L)'
;MQEASKFGIYLNAKENQAVRINSPYWIPEGPDWVLVTPEVNATLLSIRDLAREQGLSEDSGAISWGTIPMREEDQPSDDKSGG
;
A
#
# COMPACT_ATOMS: atom_id res chain seq x y z
N MET A 1 10.15 8.31 -21.79
CA MET A 1 10.80 7.86 -20.54
C MET A 1 9.85 6.84 -19.95
N GLN A 2 10.32 5.63 -19.64
CA GLN A 2 9.43 4.59 -19.12
C GLN A 2 8.87 5.10 -17.79
N GLU A 3 7.56 5.36 -17.72
CA GLU A 3 6.89 5.60 -16.45
C GLU A 3 7.17 4.37 -15.60
N ALA A 4 8.07 4.50 -14.62
CA ALA A 4 8.32 3.42 -13.67
C ALA A 4 6.96 3.03 -13.11
N SER A 5 6.54 1.79 -13.38
CA SER A 5 5.23 1.29 -12.98
C SER A 5 5.01 1.64 -11.52
N LYS A 6 4.11 2.59 -11.24
CA LYS A 6 3.76 3.00 -9.87
C LYS A 6 2.98 1.91 -9.12
N PHE A 7 2.89 0.73 -9.72
CA PHE A 7 2.25 -0.45 -9.18
C PHE A 7 3.30 -1.33 -8.51
N GLY A 8 2.95 -1.87 -7.36
CA GLY A 8 3.86 -2.65 -6.55
C GLY A 8 3.46 -2.64 -5.09
N ILE A 9 4.40 -2.99 -4.23
CA ILE A 9 4.22 -2.92 -2.79
C ILE A 9 4.97 -1.71 -2.26
N TYR A 10 4.25 -0.86 -1.54
CA TYR A 10 4.82 0.27 -0.82
C TYR A 10 4.88 -0.06 0.67
N LEU A 11 5.95 0.37 1.32
CA LEU A 11 6.16 0.22 2.76
C LEU A 11 6.24 1.60 3.40
N ASN A 12 5.47 1.77 4.47
CA ASN A 12 5.67 2.82 5.45
C ASN A 12 6.45 2.23 6.62
N ALA A 13 7.72 2.61 6.73
CA ALA A 13 8.61 2.13 7.78
C ALA A 13 8.28 2.69 9.16
N LYS A 14 7.67 3.88 9.24
CA LYS A 14 7.26 4.48 10.52
C LYS A 14 6.11 3.72 11.15
N GLU A 15 5.18 3.25 10.33
CA GLU A 15 3.98 2.51 10.78
C GLU A 15 4.15 0.99 10.69
N ASN A 16 5.25 0.51 10.10
CA ASN A 16 5.47 -0.90 9.76
C ASN A 16 4.29 -1.49 8.97
N GLN A 17 3.80 -0.71 7.99
CA GLN A 17 2.67 -1.10 7.16
C GLN A 17 3.06 -1.18 5.69
N ALA A 18 2.74 -2.31 5.07
CA ALA A 18 2.86 -2.50 3.63
C ALA A 18 1.49 -2.43 2.95
N VAL A 19 1.41 -1.79 1.79
CA VAL A 19 0.18 -1.70 0.98
C VAL A 19 0.45 -2.14 -0.44
N ARG A 20 -0.53 -2.82 -1.05
CA ARG A 20 -0.44 -3.34 -2.42
C ARG A 20 -1.17 -2.41 -3.39
N ILE A 21 -0.41 -1.80 -4.30
CA ILE A 21 -0.94 -0.90 -5.32
C ILE A 21 -1.00 -1.65 -6.65
N ASN A 22 -2.19 -2.12 -7.01
CA ASN A 22 -2.46 -2.76 -8.30
C ASN A 22 -3.40 -1.93 -9.18
N SER A 23 -3.81 -0.75 -8.70
CA SER A 23 -4.80 0.12 -9.33
C SER A 23 -4.36 1.58 -9.19
N PRO A 24 -4.64 2.45 -10.17
CA PRO A 24 -4.18 3.85 -10.15
C PRO A 24 -5.05 4.77 -9.28
N TYR A 25 -6.14 4.29 -8.70
CA TYR A 25 -7.11 5.11 -7.96
C TYR A 25 -6.61 5.66 -6.63
N TRP A 26 -5.59 5.01 -6.06
CA TRP A 26 -4.89 5.44 -4.86
C TRP A 26 -3.44 4.99 -4.94
N ILE A 27 -2.52 5.94 -4.89
CA ILE A 27 -1.09 5.72 -4.83
C ILE A 27 -0.62 6.49 -3.60
N PRO A 28 0.06 5.86 -2.63
CA PRO A 28 0.53 6.56 -1.45
C PRO A 28 1.54 7.64 -1.86
N GLU A 29 1.28 8.87 -1.42
CA GLU A 29 2.12 10.03 -1.66
C GLU A 29 2.88 10.39 -0.38
N GLY A 30 4.09 10.95 -0.53
CA GLY A 30 4.91 11.42 0.57
C GLY A 30 6.22 10.65 0.76
N PRO A 31 7.16 11.19 1.58
CA PRO A 31 8.49 10.61 1.77
C PRO A 31 8.48 9.33 2.61
N ASP A 32 7.39 9.05 3.32
CA ASP A 32 7.26 7.93 4.24
C ASP A 32 6.94 6.60 3.54
N TRP A 33 6.37 6.66 2.34
CA TRP A 33 5.99 5.50 1.56
C TRP A 33 7.03 5.21 0.49
N VAL A 34 7.74 4.09 0.64
CA VAL A 34 8.81 3.69 -0.29
C VAL A 34 8.37 2.45 -1.07
N LEU A 35 8.55 2.46 -2.39
CA LEU A 35 8.33 1.29 -3.23
C LEU A 35 9.36 0.22 -2.90
N VAL A 36 8.93 -0.90 -2.32
CA VAL A 36 9.80 -2.03 -1.96
C VAL A 36 10.04 -2.93 -3.16
N THR A 37 9.00 -3.19 -3.94
CA THR A 37 9.04 -4.06 -5.12
C THR A 37 7.92 -3.73 -6.11
N PRO A 38 8.17 -3.77 -7.43
CA PRO A 38 7.11 -3.66 -8.45
C PRO A 38 6.24 -4.94 -8.55
N GLU A 39 6.63 -6.03 -7.87
CA GLU A 39 5.89 -7.29 -7.85
C GLU A 39 4.65 -7.16 -6.95
N VAL A 40 3.50 -6.80 -7.51
CA VAL A 40 2.24 -6.63 -6.76
C VAL A 40 1.83 -7.88 -5.97
N ASN A 41 2.23 -9.07 -6.43
CA ASN A 41 1.90 -10.34 -5.77
C ASN A 41 2.94 -10.81 -4.74
N ALA A 42 3.93 -9.97 -4.42
CA ALA A 42 4.91 -10.30 -3.40
C ALA A 42 4.25 -10.65 -2.05
N THR A 43 4.83 -11.64 -1.39
CA THR A 43 4.34 -12.12 -0.09
C THR A 43 4.85 -11.23 1.04
N LEU A 44 4.16 -11.22 2.18
CA LEU A 44 4.61 -10.48 3.36
C LEU A 44 6.02 -10.89 3.79
N LEU A 45 6.33 -12.19 3.74
CA LEU A 45 7.67 -12.70 4.05
C LEU A 45 8.74 -12.09 3.13
N SER A 46 8.49 -12.08 1.82
CA SER A 46 9.40 -11.46 0.84
C SER A 46 9.56 -9.96 1.08
N ILE A 47 8.47 -9.25 1.43
CA ILE A 47 8.52 -7.81 1.74
C ILE A 47 9.39 -7.54 2.97
N ARG A 48 9.28 -8.37 4.01
CA ARG A 48 10.10 -8.24 5.22
C ARG A 48 11.58 -8.48 4.95
N ASP A 49 11.89 -9.47 4.12
CA ASP A 49 13.26 -9.74 3.69
C ASP A 49 13.82 -8.54 2.90
N LEU A 50 13.09 -8.10 1.87
CA LEU A 50 13.48 -6.95 1.05
C LEU A 50 13.62 -5.66 1.84
N ALA A 51 12.73 -5.41 2.81
CA ALA A 51 12.79 -4.22 3.66
C ALA A 51 14.04 -4.23 4.55
N ARG A 52 14.42 -5.40 5.06
CA ARG A 52 15.66 -5.58 5.84
C ARG A 52 16.90 -5.43 4.96
N GLU A 53 16.92 -6.09 3.80
CA GLU A 53 18.05 -6.03 2.86
C GLU A 53 18.30 -4.60 2.36
N GLN A 54 17.24 -3.84 2.13
CA GLN A 54 17.31 -2.44 1.70
C GLN A 54 17.50 -1.44 2.86
N GLY A 55 17.50 -1.90 4.11
CA GLY A 55 17.60 -1.04 5.29
C GLY A 55 16.41 -0.07 5.45
N LEU A 56 15.23 -0.44 4.93
CA LEU A 56 14.02 0.38 4.96
C LEU A 56 13.31 0.35 6.32
N SER A 57 13.43 -0.72 7.09
CA SER A 57 12.84 -0.83 8.43
C SER A 57 13.81 -1.52 9.40
N GLU A 58 13.93 -0.95 10.61
CA GLU A 58 14.74 -1.52 11.70
C GLU A 58 14.10 -2.79 12.28
N ASP A 59 12.77 -2.87 12.28
CA ASP A 59 12.04 -4.06 12.73
C ASP A 59 11.16 -4.60 11.60
N SER A 60 11.81 -5.21 10.61
CA SER A 60 11.07 -5.80 9.49
C SER A 60 10.11 -6.91 9.93
N GLY A 61 10.32 -7.52 11.10
CA GLY A 61 9.41 -8.52 11.69
C GLY A 61 8.01 -7.98 12.00
N ALA A 62 7.90 -6.73 12.44
CA ALA A 62 6.62 -6.08 12.74
C ALA A 62 5.82 -5.67 11.49
N ILE A 63 6.42 -5.70 10.29
CA ILE A 63 5.72 -5.27 9.08
C ILE A 63 4.48 -6.12 8.86
N SER A 64 3.34 -5.46 8.69
CA SER A 64 2.04 -6.08 8.47
C SER A 64 1.34 -5.43 7.28
N TRP A 65 0.28 -6.07 6.78
CA TRP A 65 -0.52 -5.48 5.71
C TRP A 65 -1.38 -4.34 6.27
N GLY A 66 -1.17 -3.15 5.71
CA GLY A 66 -2.03 -1.99 5.94
C GLY A 66 -3.32 -2.08 5.12
N THR A 67 -4.25 -1.16 5.41
CA THR A 67 -5.49 -1.02 4.65
C THR A 67 -5.40 0.21 3.76
N ILE A 68 -5.80 0.07 2.49
CA ILE A 68 -5.93 1.20 1.59
C ILE A 68 -7.23 1.93 1.96
N PRO A 69 -7.21 3.24 2.20
CA PRO A 69 -8.44 3.99 2.46
C PRO A 69 -9.38 3.81 1.26
N MET A 70 -10.55 3.22 1.48
CA MET A 70 -11.63 3.21 0.51
C MET A 70 -12.09 4.66 0.33
N ARG A 71 -12.18 5.16 -0.91
CA ARG A 71 -12.95 6.39 -1.15
C ARG A 71 -14.40 6.10 -0.74
N GLU A 72 -14.99 6.98 0.05
CA GLU A 72 -16.35 6.86 0.60
C GLU A 72 -17.49 6.95 -0.44
N GLU A 73 -17.26 6.60 -1.71
CA GLU A 73 -18.21 6.90 -2.80
C GLU A 73 -19.11 5.72 -3.20
N ASP A 74 -19.40 4.80 -2.27
CA ASP A 74 -20.41 3.74 -2.47
C ASP A 74 -21.26 3.49 -1.21
N GLN A 75 -21.62 4.54 -0.47
CA GLN A 75 -22.82 4.44 0.35
C GLN A 75 -24.03 4.64 -0.58
N PRO A 76 -24.88 3.61 -0.82
CA PRO A 76 -26.15 3.87 -1.46
C PRO A 76 -26.87 4.91 -0.61
N SER A 77 -27.18 6.05 -1.23
CA SER A 77 -28.01 7.08 -0.63
C SER A 77 -29.31 6.39 -0.25
N ASP A 78 -29.52 6.24 1.07
CA ASP A 78 -30.71 5.61 1.64
C ASP A 78 -31.94 6.23 0.97
N ASP A 79 -32.61 5.43 0.14
CA ASP A 79 -33.85 5.78 -0.56
C ASP A 79 -34.89 6.09 0.51
N LYS A 80 -35.05 7.36 0.85
CA LYS A 80 -36.27 7.83 1.50
C LYS A 80 -37.36 7.89 0.44
N SER A 81 -37.95 6.73 0.14
CA SER A 81 -39.32 6.63 -0.31
C SER A 81 -40.23 7.27 0.74
N GLY A 82 -40.56 8.53 0.51
CA GLY A 82 -41.61 9.26 1.19
C GLY A 82 -42.36 10.10 0.16
N GLY A 83 -43.56 9.65 -0.22
CA GLY A 83 -44.46 10.34 -1.13
C GLY A 83 -45.59 9.45 -1.59
#